data_AF-A0A0A7V953-F1
#
_entry.id   AF-A0A0A7V953-F1
#
_cell.length_a   1.000
_cell.length_b   1.000
_cell.length_c   1.000
_cell.angle_alpha   90.00
_cell.angle_beta   90.00
_cell.angle_gamma   90.00
#
_symmetry.space_group_name_H-M   'P 1'
#
loop_
_entity.id
_entity.type
_entity.pdbx_description
1 polymer ?
#
loop_
_entity_poly.entity_id
_entity_poly.type
_entity_poly.pdbx_seq_one_letter_code
_entity_poly.pdbx_strand_id
1 'polypeptide(L)' 'MKKSELRKLISDYSLLKIKSKKHNVTNKLKQIEHRYFHETGRNIIDDMS' A
#
# COMPACT_ATOMS: atom_id res chain seq x y z
N MET A 1 -4.29 -13.20 -0.63
CA MET A 1 -3.53 -12.84 0.59
C MET A 1 -4.38 -13.07 1.83
N LYS A 2 -3.77 -13.44 2.97
CA LYS A 2 -4.51 -13.54 4.25
C LYS A 2 -4.87 -12.14 4.78
N LYS A 3 -5.94 -12.02 5.57
CA LYS A 3 -6.39 -10.73 6.16
C LYS A 3 -5.32 -10.04 7.01
N SER A 4 -4.45 -10.80 7.68
CA SER A 4 -3.28 -10.27 8.40
C SER A 4 -2.24 -9.65 7.47
N GLU A 5 -2.01 -10.25 6.30
CA GLU A 5 -1.05 -9.75 5.31
C GLU A 5 -1.56 -8.48 4.63
N LEU A 6 -2.87 -8.39 4.34
CA LEU A 6 -3.46 -7.16 3.80
C LEU A 6 -3.32 -5.99 4.78
N ARG A 7 -3.58 -6.21 6.07
CA ARG A 7 -3.36 -5.18 7.11
C ARG A 7 -1.91 -4.73 7.17
N LYS A 8 -0.97 -5.69 7.09
CA LYS A 8 0.46 -5.37 7.06
C LYS A 8 0.82 -4.55 5.81
N LEU A 9 0.27 -4.92 4.65
CA LEU A 9 0.49 -4.21 3.39
C LEU A 9 -0.02 -2.76 3.45
N ILE A 10 -1.17 -2.52 4.08
CA ILE A 10 -1.70 -1.17 4.34
C ILE A 10 -0.77 -0.37 5.26
N SER A 11 -0.31 -0.97 6.37
CA SER A 11 0.64 -0.31 7.27
C SER A 11 1.97 0.02 6.58
N ASP A 12 2.50 -0.90 5.79
CA ASP A 12 3.73 -0.69 5.01
C ASP A 12 3.55 0.45 4.00
N TYR A 13 2.42 0.49 3.29
CA TYR A 13 2.08 1.58 2.36
C TYR A 13 2.01 2.93 3.05
N SER A 14 1.33 3.02 4.20
CA SER A 14 1.22 4.26 4.99
C SER A 14 2.59 4.79 5.41
N LEU A 15 3.45 3.90 5.94
CA LEU A 15 4.82 4.27 6.31
C LEU A 15 5.64 4.72 5.10
N LEU A 16 5.48 4.04 3.96
CA LEU A 16 6.17 4.42 2.73
C LEU A 16 5.70 5.78 2.20
N LYS A 17 4.40 6.09 2.33
CA LYS A 17 3.80 7.37 1.94
C LYS A 17 4.30 8.53 2.81
N ILE A 18 4.59 8.27 4.09
CA ILE A 18 5.30 9.24 4.94
C ILE A 18 6.74 9.45 4.46
N LYS A 19 7.46 8.36 4.18
CA LYS A 19 8.85 8.42 3.67
C LYS A 19 8.95 9.07 2.29
N SER A 20 7.90 9.01 1.47
CA SER A 20 7.90 9.61 0.13
C SER A 20 8.05 11.13 0.13
N LYS A 21 7.77 11.78 1.27
CA LYS A 21 8.02 13.21 1.45
C LYS A 21 9.51 13.57 1.44
N LYS A 22 10.39 12.61 1.75
CA LYS A 22 11.85 12.82 1.83
C LYS A 22 12.65 12.00 0.82
N HIS A 23 12.11 10.89 0.32
CA HIS A 23 12.79 9.97 -0.59
C HIS A 23 11.91 9.60 -1.76
N ASN A 24 12.50 9.37 -2.94
CA ASN A 24 11.75 8.88 -4.09
C ASN A 24 11.42 7.38 -3.92
N VAL A 25 10.22 7.10 -3.40
CA VAL A 25 9.69 5.73 -3.20
C VAL A 25 8.45 5.46 -4.07
N THR A 26 8.18 6.31 -5.05
CA THR A 26 6.99 6.25 -5.93
C THR A 26 6.83 4.89 -6.59
N ASN A 27 7.94 4.27 -7.02
CA ASN A 27 7.87 2.97 -7.69
C ASN A 27 7.44 1.84 -6.73
N LYS A 28 7.86 1.90 -5.47
CA LYS A 28 7.42 0.94 -4.44
C LYS A 28 5.96 1.17 -4.03
N LEU A 29 5.52 2.43 -3.93
CA LEU A 29 4.10 2.75 -3.69
C LEU A 29 3.21 2.13 -4.77
N LYS A 30 3.55 2.32 -6.05
CA LYS A 30 2.80 1.75 -7.18
C LYS A 30 2.77 0.22 -7.16
N GLN A 31 3.87 -0.44 -6.79
CA GLN A 31 3.89 -1.89 -6.67
C GLN A 31 2.94 -2.39 -5.57
N ILE A 32 2.89 -1.69 -4.43
CA ILE A 32 1.98 -2.03 -3.33
C ILE A 32 0.53 -1.80 -3.74
N GLU A 33 0.22 -0.66 -4.39
CA GLU A 33 -1.11 -0.34 -4.91
C GLU A 33 -1.59 -1.40 -5.90
N HIS A 34 -0.77 -1.75 -6.88
CA HIS A 34 -1.12 -2.76 -7.90
C HIS A 34 -1.33 -4.14 -7.27
N ARG A 35 -0.47 -4.55 -6.33
CA ARG A 35 -0.62 -5.82 -5.61
C ARG A 35 -1.91 -5.85 -4.79
N TYR A 36 -2.18 -4.78 -4.04
CA TYR A 36 -3.39 -4.69 -3.21
C TYR A 36 -4.65 -4.74 -4.08
N PHE A 37 -4.67 -4.00 -5.19
CA PHE A 37 -5.79 -4.01 -6.14
C PHE A 37 -5.99 -5.38 -6.78
N HIS A 38 -4.92 -6.06 -7.19
CA HIS A 38 -5.00 -7.41 -7.74
C HIS A 38 -5.63 -8.42 -6.76
N GLU A 39 -5.36 -8.27 -5.46
CA GLU A 39 -5.83 -9.18 -4.42
C GLU A 39 -7.24 -8.88 -3.91
N THR A 40 -7.66 -7.61 -3.96
CA THR A 40 -8.90 -7.15 -3.30
C THR A 40 -9.93 -6.55 -4.24
N GLY A 41 -9.52 -6.18 -5.46
CA GLY A 41 -10.33 -5.40 -6.40
C GLY A 41 -10.58 -3.96 -5.96
N ARG A 42 -9.92 -3.47 -4.90
CA ARG A 42 -10.11 -2.13 -4.33
C ARG A 42 -8.81 -1.34 -4.30
N ASN A 43 -8.88 -0.01 -4.25
CA ASN A 43 -7.68 0.78 -4.05
C ASN A 43 -7.29 0.73 -2.57
N ILE A 44 -5.99 0.58 -2.30
CA ILE A 44 -5.47 0.55 -0.93
C ILE A 44 -5.80 1.84 -0.14
N ILE A 45 -6.02 2.93 -0.86
CA ILE A 45 -6.37 4.24 -0.31
C ILE A 45 -7.81 4.23 0.28
N ASP A 46 -8.72 3.46 -0.31
CA ASP A 46 -10.11 3.37 0.14
C ASP A 46 -10.19 2.70 1.53
N ASP A 47 -9.32 1.71 1.76
CA ASP A 47 -9.20 0.97 3.03
C ASP A 47 -8.24 1.65 4.05
N MET A 48 -7.63 2.77 3.67
CA MET A 48 -6.74 3.56 4.54
C MET A 48 -7.47 4.75 5.19
N SER A 49 -8.71 5.01 4.80
CA SER A 49 -9.54 6.12 5.30
C SER A 49 -10.14 5.84 6.68
#